data_AF-A0AAJ7J469-F1
#
_entry.id   AF-A0AAJ7J469-F1
#
_cell.length_a   1.000
_cell.length_b   1.000
_cell.length_c   1.000
_cell.angle_alpha   90.00
_cell.angle_beta   90.00
_cell.angle_gamma   90.00
#
_symmetry.space_group_name_H-M   'P 1'
#
loop_
_entity.id
_entity.type
_entity.pdbx_description
1 polymer ?
#
loop_
_entity_poly.entity_id
_entity_poly.type
_entity_poly.pdbx_seq_one_letter_code
_entity_poly.pdbx_strand_id
1 'polypeptide(L)'
;MQYNQDANVPDNYPEPPPSSECTSKVNLRGPYSPLEIQFVNLTEAGKIKNVKISPSSMNCVLLDTEPEDSSQRLLVAGSISQGANSHNLMLYNTTLMPRIPGLAALIVLIFTPHMELRRSPLGTYYTGVLCGLGYDSVTKASIFPEHDIELLFDVEINLEDLQYINRLRHWIDTAMQTNLSSESTHNMEEIIVCQNRIKDALLKLCTSRKRASQALELTPKFSKWNLYDESLLLSPSNPSLLKKSIYPLHKALELESHKDLEDVVKNLKYLRTLITEDSRKFENTNIPCKLCKVTLPDVFDVRKHLYTEKHRFNEQSLRIEF
;
A
#
# COMPACT_ATOMS: atom_id res chain seq x y z
N MET A 1 -26.97 35.70 24.32
CA MET A 1 -27.77 35.99 23.12
C MET A 1 -26.92 35.72 21.89
N GLN A 2 -27.11 34.58 21.23
CA GLN A 2 -26.68 34.35 19.84
C GLN A 2 -27.44 33.11 19.34
N TYR A 3 -28.55 33.42 18.67
CA TYR A 3 -29.40 32.63 17.78
C TYR A 3 -29.30 31.09 17.82
N ASN A 4 -30.21 30.46 18.58
CA ASN A 4 -30.85 29.22 18.16
C ASN A 4 -31.81 29.55 17.01
N GLN A 5 -31.32 29.43 15.78
CA GLN A 5 -32.18 29.23 14.62
C GLN A 5 -31.93 27.81 14.12
N ASP A 6 -32.27 26.84 14.95
CA ASP A 6 -32.88 25.63 14.41
C ASP A 6 -34.10 26.14 13.65
N ALA A 7 -33.99 26.17 12.32
CA ALA A 7 -35.17 26.25 11.49
C ALA A 7 -36.01 25.04 11.87
N ASN A 8 -36.99 25.24 12.76
CA ASN A 8 -38.16 24.38 12.89
C ASN A 8 -38.84 24.37 11.52
N VAL A 9 -38.30 23.57 10.60
CA VAL A 9 -39.10 23.00 9.54
C VAL A 9 -40.08 22.12 10.30
N PRO A 10 -41.37 22.48 10.37
CA PRO A 10 -42.33 21.57 10.97
C PRO A 10 -42.18 20.26 10.22
N ASP A 11 -42.01 19.16 10.96
CA ASP A 11 -41.86 17.79 10.45
C ASP A 11 -43.21 17.33 9.87
N ASN A 12 -43.72 18.11 8.92
CA ASN A 12 -45.05 18.03 8.35
C ASN A 12 -44.94 17.16 7.12
N TYR A 13 -44.49 15.92 7.33
CA TYR A 13 -44.62 14.89 6.32
C TYR A 13 -46.13 14.58 6.18
N PRO A 14 -46.69 14.64 4.97
CA PRO A 14 -48.07 14.25 4.75
C PRO A 14 -48.26 12.80 5.21
N GLU A 15 -49.40 12.50 5.83
CA GLU A 15 -49.71 11.13 6.21
C GLU A 15 -49.64 10.23 4.97
N PRO A 16 -48.99 9.06 5.06
CA PRO A 16 -48.88 8.17 3.93
C PRO A 16 -50.29 7.71 3.49
N PRO A 17 -50.53 7.52 2.18
CA PRO A 17 -51.82 7.10 1.69
C PRO A 17 -52.25 5.74 2.29
N PRO A 18 -53.57 5.48 2.41
CA PRO A 18 -54.06 4.22 2.91
C PRO A 18 -53.55 3.06 2.06
N SER A 19 -53.20 1.93 2.68
CA SER A 19 -52.65 0.75 1.98
C SER A 19 -53.53 0.21 0.84
N SER A 20 -54.84 0.48 0.87
CA SER A 20 -55.81 0.16 -0.18
C SER A 20 -55.61 0.97 -1.47
N GLU A 21 -54.98 2.15 -1.40
CA GLU A 21 -54.69 3.04 -2.53
C GLU A 21 -53.28 2.82 -3.09
N CYS A 22 -52.43 2.05 -2.39
CA CYS A 22 -51.09 1.71 -2.84
C CYS A 22 -51.14 0.61 -3.92
N THR A 23 -51.09 1.01 -5.20
CA THR A 23 -51.19 0.10 -6.36
C THR A 23 -49.88 -0.60 -6.72
N SER A 24 -48.75 -0.18 -6.15
CA SER A 24 -47.44 -0.77 -6.43
C SER A 24 -46.56 -0.82 -5.19
N LYS A 25 -45.71 -1.84 -5.13
CA LYS A 25 -44.67 -2.00 -4.11
C LYS A 25 -43.31 -1.76 -4.78
N VAL A 26 -42.63 -0.71 -4.36
CA VAL A 26 -41.26 -0.43 -4.80
C VAL A 26 -40.30 -0.77 -3.66
N ASN A 27 -39.33 -1.63 -3.93
CA ASN A 27 -38.22 -1.85 -3.00
C ASN A 27 -37.17 -0.78 -3.28
N LEU A 28 -37.12 0.23 -2.42
CA LEU A 28 -36.06 1.23 -2.47
C LEU A 28 -34.72 0.55 -2.17
N ARG A 29 -33.72 0.81 -3.03
CA ARG A 29 -32.34 0.40 -2.81
C ARG A 29 -31.51 1.65 -2.56
N GLY A 30 -30.87 1.71 -1.41
CA GLY A 30 -30.03 2.82 -1.01
C GLY A 30 -30.19 3.16 0.47
N PRO A 31 -29.44 4.16 0.97
CA PRO A 31 -28.55 5.04 0.20
C PRO A 31 -27.21 4.37 -0.15
N TYR A 32 -26.76 4.53 -1.40
CA TYR A 32 -25.40 4.18 -1.83
C TYR A 32 -24.58 5.46 -1.90
N SER A 33 -23.41 5.47 -1.26
CA SER A 33 -22.50 6.61 -1.30
C SER A 33 -21.33 6.32 -2.23
N PRO A 34 -20.94 7.23 -3.13
CA PRO A 34 -19.70 7.07 -3.90
C PRO A 34 -18.45 7.09 -3.02
N LEU A 35 -18.58 7.51 -1.76
CA LEU A 35 -17.50 7.52 -0.77
C LEU A 35 -17.39 6.18 -0.02
N GLU A 36 -18.21 5.18 -0.32
CA GLU A 36 -18.14 3.88 0.35
C GLU A 36 -16.82 3.17 0.04
N ILE A 37 -16.08 2.81 1.09
CA ILE A 37 -14.77 2.15 0.99
C ILE A 37 -14.97 0.69 0.62
N GLN A 38 -14.30 0.26 -0.45
CA GLN A 38 -14.19 -1.14 -0.81
C GLN A 38 -12.83 -1.69 -0.39
N PHE A 39 -12.84 -2.86 0.22
CA PHE A 39 -11.62 -3.55 0.64
C PHE A 39 -11.27 -4.67 -0.34
N VAL A 40 -9.98 -4.87 -0.53
CA VAL A 40 -9.42 -6.01 -1.26
C VAL A 40 -8.59 -6.84 -0.30
N ASN A 41 -8.54 -8.15 -0.52
CA ASN A 41 -7.66 -9.01 0.25
C ASN A 41 -6.23 -8.86 -0.30
N LEU A 42 -5.24 -8.84 0.61
CA LEU A 42 -3.83 -8.70 0.27
C LEU A 42 -3.19 -10.00 -0.27
N THR A 43 -3.75 -11.16 0.08
CA THR A 43 -3.24 -12.47 -0.37
C THR A 43 -3.69 -12.79 -1.79
N GLU A 44 -2.84 -13.46 -2.56
CA GLU A 44 -3.13 -13.78 -3.96
C GLU A 44 -4.42 -14.61 -4.13
N ALA A 45 -4.66 -15.61 -3.28
CA ALA A 45 -5.89 -16.41 -3.33
C ALA A 45 -7.17 -15.63 -2.95
N GLY A 46 -7.03 -14.49 -2.28
CA GLY A 46 -8.13 -13.62 -1.89
C GLY A 46 -8.36 -12.44 -2.84
N LYS A 47 -7.37 -12.08 -3.65
CA LYS A 47 -7.31 -10.81 -4.41
C LYS A 47 -8.48 -10.59 -5.36
N ILE A 48 -8.96 -11.66 -6.01
CA ILE A 48 -10.10 -11.62 -6.95
C ILE A 48 -11.46 -11.83 -6.27
N LYS A 49 -11.49 -12.08 -4.95
CA LYS A 49 -12.73 -12.34 -4.22
C LYS A 49 -13.38 -11.03 -3.78
N ASN A 50 -14.70 -11.00 -3.81
CA ASN A 50 -15.46 -9.87 -3.30
C ASN A 50 -15.46 -9.91 -1.77
N VAL A 51 -14.91 -8.86 -1.15
CA VAL A 51 -14.85 -8.72 0.31
C VAL A 51 -16.05 -7.93 0.80
N LYS A 52 -16.80 -8.52 1.73
CA LYS A 52 -17.94 -7.88 2.39
C LYS A 52 -17.73 -7.92 3.89
N ILE A 53 -18.08 -6.83 4.56
CA ILE A 53 -18.06 -6.78 6.02
C ILE A 53 -19.42 -7.27 6.52
N SER A 54 -19.43 -8.09 7.58
CA SER A 54 -20.68 -8.58 8.17
C SER A 54 -21.61 -7.40 8.51
N PRO A 55 -22.92 -7.49 8.21
CA PRO A 55 -23.91 -6.49 8.62
C PRO A 55 -23.98 -6.30 10.15
N SER A 56 -23.54 -7.30 10.91
CA SER A 56 -23.45 -7.23 12.37
C SER A 56 -22.22 -6.46 12.87
N SER A 57 -21.32 -6.05 11.98
CA SER A 57 -20.12 -5.28 12.33
C SER A 57 -20.46 -3.79 12.43
N MET A 58 -19.82 -3.11 13.39
CA MET A 58 -19.83 -1.64 13.46
C MET A 58 -19.18 -0.98 12.23
N ASN A 59 -18.35 -1.72 11.49
CA ASN A 59 -17.70 -1.27 10.26
C ASN A 59 -18.42 -1.79 8.99
N CYS A 60 -19.70 -2.18 9.08
CA CYS A 60 -20.42 -2.77 7.93
C CYS A 60 -20.53 -1.82 6.73
N VAL A 61 -20.60 -0.51 6.99
CA VAL A 61 -20.54 0.55 5.98
C VAL A 61 -19.46 1.52 6.43
N LEU A 62 -18.43 1.68 5.60
CA LEU A 62 -17.34 2.63 5.85
C LEU A 62 -17.33 3.66 4.73
N LEU A 63 -17.33 4.93 5.10
CA LEU A 63 -17.24 6.05 4.17
C LEU A 63 -15.84 6.65 4.27
N ASP A 64 -15.24 6.99 3.13
CA ASP A 64 -14.02 7.77 3.12
C ASP A 64 -14.34 9.24 3.37
N THR A 65 -13.89 9.73 4.52
CA THR A 65 -14.03 11.12 4.94
C THR A 65 -13.00 12.02 4.29
N GLU A 66 -11.92 11.46 3.73
CA GLU A 66 -10.77 12.18 3.18
C GLU A 66 -10.36 11.58 1.81
N PRO A 67 -11.21 11.71 0.78
CA PRO A 67 -10.95 11.10 -0.54
C PRO A 67 -9.74 11.70 -1.27
N GLU A 68 -9.29 12.89 -0.86
CA GLU A 68 -8.09 13.54 -1.39
C GLU A 68 -6.79 12.86 -0.91
N ASP A 69 -6.84 12.10 0.19
CA ASP A 69 -5.69 11.36 0.68
C ASP A 69 -5.57 10.01 -0.02
N SER A 70 -4.52 9.88 -0.84
CA SER A 70 -4.20 8.67 -1.60
C SER A 70 -3.67 7.51 -0.74
N SER A 71 -3.51 7.70 0.57
CA SER A 71 -2.95 6.66 1.44
C SER A 71 -3.89 5.44 1.57
N GLN A 72 -3.29 4.25 1.51
CA GLN A 72 -4.00 2.99 1.62
C GLN A 72 -4.57 2.80 3.03
N ARG A 73 -5.82 2.34 3.09
CA ARG A 73 -6.50 1.98 4.35
C ARG A 73 -6.34 0.50 4.65
N LEU A 74 -6.07 0.17 5.90
CA LEU A 74 -5.96 -1.20 6.38
C LEU A 74 -7.15 -1.55 7.27
N LEU A 75 -7.80 -2.67 6.98
CA LEU A 75 -8.82 -3.29 7.82
C LEU A 75 -8.32 -4.68 8.21
N VAL A 76 -8.35 -5.00 9.50
CA VAL A 76 -8.00 -6.33 10.00
C VAL A 76 -9.28 -7.02 10.45
N ALA A 77 -9.52 -8.23 9.96
CA ALA A 77 -10.64 -9.07 10.38
C ALA A 77 -10.16 -10.14 11.37
N GLY A 78 -10.87 -10.32 12.47
CA GLY A 78 -10.58 -11.40 13.42
C GLY A 78 -10.98 -12.79 12.90
N SER A 79 -12.00 -12.86 12.04
CA SER A 79 -12.36 -14.08 11.33
C SER A 79 -12.98 -13.80 9.97
N ILE A 80 -12.85 -14.78 9.08
CA ILE A 80 -13.30 -14.72 7.70
C ILE A 80 -14.12 -15.98 7.43
N SER A 81 -15.31 -15.81 6.84
CA SER A 81 -16.05 -16.94 6.26
C SER A 81 -16.10 -16.80 4.75
N GLN A 82 -16.08 -17.93 4.07
CA GLN A 82 -16.23 -17.97 2.63
C GLN A 82 -17.68 -18.34 2.29
N GLY A 83 -18.30 -17.55 1.43
CA GLY A 83 -19.66 -17.84 0.95
C GLY A 83 -19.71 -19.10 0.09
N ALA A 84 -20.90 -19.68 -0.06
CA ALA A 84 -21.12 -20.96 -0.77
C ALA A 84 -20.53 -21.00 -2.19
N ASN A 85 -20.53 -19.88 -2.92
CA ASN A 85 -20.00 -19.81 -4.29
C ASN A 85 -18.50 -19.53 -4.35
N SER A 86 -17.78 -19.58 -3.23
CA SER A 86 -16.33 -19.34 -3.07
C SER A 86 -15.80 -17.94 -3.45
N HIS A 87 -16.59 -17.13 -4.14
CA HIS A 87 -16.24 -15.79 -4.62
C HIS A 87 -16.44 -14.66 -3.62
N ASN A 88 -17.21 -14.88 -2.55
CA ASN A 88 -17.49 -13.86 -1.54
C ASN A 88 -16.78 -14.22 -0.24
N LEU A 89 -16.07 -13.26 0.34
CA LEU A 89 -15.50 -13.32 1.68
C LEU A 89 -16.33 -12.44 2.60
N MET A 90 -16.83 -12.99 3.70
CA MET A 90 -17.51 -12.23 4.75
C MET A 90 -16.56 -12.06 5.94
N LEU A 91 -16.28 -10.80 6.31
CA LEU A 91 -15.40 -10.44 7.41
C LEU A 91 -16.19 -10.21 8.70
N TYR A 92 -15.69 -10.77 9.81
CA TYR A 92 -16.23 -10.58 11.15
C TYR A 92 -15.16 -10.05 12.10
N ASN A 93 -15.59 -9.43 13.20
CA ASN A 93 -14.70 -8.84 14.22
C ASN A 93 -13.65 -7.93 13.59
N THR A 94 -14.12 -6.95 12.80
CA THR A 94 -13.25 -6.10 11.99
C THR A 94 -12.78 -4.87 12.76
N THR A 95 -11.50 -4.55 12.68
CA THR A 95 -10.89 -3.33 13.21
C THR A 95 -10.33 -2.51 12.05
N LEU A 96 -10.84 -1.29 11.90
CA LEU A 96 -10.30 -0.31 10.95
C LEU A 96 -9.07 0.34 11.58
N MET A 97 -7.93 0.18 10.91
CA MET A 97 -6.66 0.71 11.40
C MET A 97 -6.59 2.22 11.18
N PRO A 98 -5.83 2.96 12.02
CA PRO A 98 -5.66 4.39 11.85
C PRO A 98 -5.02 4.72 10.50
N ARG A 99 -5.35 5.90 9.98
CA ARG A 99 -4.82 6.43 8.71
C ARG A 99 -3.40 6.94 8.91
N ILE A 100 -2.45 5.99 8.98
CA ILE A 100 -1.02 6.28 9.05
C ILE A 100 -0.41 5.97 7.67
N PRO A 101 0.24 6.94 6.99
CA PRO A 101 0.81 6.73 5.66
C PRO A 101 1.80 5.56 5.65
N GLY A 102 1.54 4.57 4.78
CA GLY A 102 2.32 3.33 4.66
C GLY A 102 2.06 2.28 5.72
N LEU A 103 1.06 2.42 6.60
CA LEU A 103 0.82 1.47 7.69
C LEU A 103 0.65 0.03 7.20
N ALA A 104 -0.08 -0.17 6.10
CA ALA A 104 -0.22 -1.49 5.49
C ALA A 104 1.14 -2.11 5.15
N ALA A 105 2.02 -1.34 4.50
CA ALA A 105 3.38 -1.76 4.18
C ALA A 105 4.21 -2.06 5.42
N LEU A 106 4.16 -1.20 6.43
CA LEU A 106 4.92 -1.41 7.67
C LEU A 106 4.48 -2.69 8.38
N ILE A 107 3.17 -2.90 8.55
CA ILE A 107 2.63 -4.08 9.23
C ILE A 107 3.02 -5.35 8.48
N VAL A 108 2.85 -5.37 7.15
CA VAL A 108 3.24 -6.51 6.31
C VAL A 108 4.75 -6.78 6.44
N LEU A 109 5.59 -5.76 6.35
CA LEU A 109 7.04 -5.91 6.49
C LEU A 109 7.44 -6.35 7.90
N ILE A 110 6.77 -5.89 8.96
CA ILE A 110 7.08 -6.30 10.33
C ILE A 110 6.83 -7.80 10.52
N PHE A 111 5.68 -8.30 10.06
CA PHE A 111 5.20 -9.64 10.42
C PHE A 111 5.43 -10.70 9.34
N THR A 112 5.84 -10.32 8.12
CA THR A 112 6.09 -11.30 7.06
C THR A 112 7.28 -12.22 7.38
N PRO A 113 7.19 -13.54 7.14
CA PRO A 113 8.31 -14.45 7.32
C PRO A 113 9.47 -14.11 6.37
N HIS A 114 9.18 -14.04 5.08
CA HIS A 114 10.11 -13.66 4.03
C HIS A 114 9.58 -12.48 3.22
N MET A 115 10.49 -11.65 2.73
CA MET A 115 10.14 -10.59 1.80
C MET A 115 11.22 -10.35 0.76
N GLU A 116 10.81 -9.82 -0.38
CA GLU A 116 11.66 -9.37 -1.45
C GLU A 116 11.14 -8.04 -2.00
N LEU A 117 11.94 -6.99 -1.86
CA LEU A 117 11.58 -5.65 -2.30
C LEU A 117 11.50 -5.56 -3.82
N ARG A 118 10.83 -4.53 -4.30
CA ARG A 118 10.75 -4.16 -5.72
C ARG A 118 11.28 -2.74 -5.87
N ARG A 119 12.07 -2.50 -6.91
CA ARG A 119 12.64 -1.19 -7.19
C ARG A 119 12.07 -0.61 -8.48
N SER A 120 12.18 0.71 -8.61
CA SER A 120 11.90 1.40 -9.87
C SER A 120 12.78 0.85 -11.00
N PRO A 121 12.41 1.01 -12.28
CA PRO A 121 13.24 0.53 -13.40
C PRO A 121 14.69 1.06 -13.36
N LEU A 122 14.88 2.28 -12.85
CA LEU A 122 16.20 2.90 -12.64
C LEU A 122 16.85 2.55 -11.30
N GLY A 123 16.20 1.75 -10.46
CA GLY A 123 16.72 1.32 -9.18
C GLY A 123 16.83 2.40 -8.11
N THR A 124 16.14 3.53 -8.23
CA THR A 124 16.36 4.70 -7.37
C THR A 124 15.48 4.73 -6.11
N TYR A 125 14.35 4.03 -6.09
CA TYR A 125 13.43 3.91 -4.94
C TYR A 125 12.70 2.57 -4.96
N TYR A 126 12.07 2.21 -3.84
CA TYR A 126 11.23 1.01 -3.74
C TYR A 126 9.80 1.27 -4.23
N THR A 127 9.31 0.41 -5.11
CA THR A 127 7.95 0.48 -5.68
C THR A 127 6.96 -0.42 -4.93
N GLY A 128 7.45 -1.41 -4.20
CA GLY A 128 6.62 -2.37 -3.48
C GLY A 128 7.44 -3.52 -2.89
N VAL A 129 6.74 -4.56 -2.47
CA VAL A 129 7.31 -5.76 -1.87
C VAL A 129 6.47 -7.00 -2.19
N LEU A 130 7.15 -8.13 -2.42
CA LEU A 130 6.56 -9.46 -2.39
C LEU A 130 6.85 -10.09 -1.03
N CYS A 131 5.80 -10.53 -0.32
CA CYS A 131 5.87 -11.09 1.01
C CYS A 131 5.24 -12.48 1.04
N GLY A 132 5.73 -13.39 1.89
CA GLY A 132 5.17 -14.73 1.99
C GLY A 132 6.10 -15.70 2.75
N LEU A 133 5.98 -16.99 2.43
CA LEU A 133 6.87 -18.03 2.96
C LEU A 133 8.22 -18.10 2.22
N GLY A 134 8.39 -17.30 1.17
CA GLY A 134 9.59 -17.29 0.33
C GLY A 134 9.50 -18.34 -0.77
N TYR A 135 10.66 -18.81 -1.21
CA TYR A 135 10.78 -19.65 -2.40
C TYR A 135 11.71 -20.83 -2.17
N ASP A 136 11.49 -21.89 -2.94
CA ASP A 136 12.35 -23.05 -2.94
C ASP A 136 13.70 -22.74 -3.60
N SER A 137 14.79 -23.06 -2.91
CA SER A 137 16.14 -22.66 -3.32
C SER A 137 16.60 -23.24 -4.68
N VAL A 138 16.04 -24.38 -5.10
CA VAL A 138 16.41 -25.11 -6.32
C VAL A 138 15.53 -24.68 -7.50
N THR A 139 14.22 -24.79 -7.34
CA THR A 139 13.23 -24.50 -8.38
C THR A 139 12.94 -23.01 -8.54
N LYS A 140 13.28 -22.19 -7.52
CA LYS A 140 12.93 -20.77 -7.41
C LYS A 140 11.42 -20.49 -7.46
N ALA A 141 10.60 -21.52 -7.24
CA ALA A 141 9.15 -21.38 -7.16
C ALA A 141 8.73 -20.90 -5.76
N SER A 142 7.62 -20.17 -5.67
CA SER A 142 7.03 -19.82 -4.38
C SER A 142 6.69 -21.08 -3.59
N ILE A 143 6.96 -21.06 -2.28
CA ILE A 143 6.63 -22.16 -1.37
C ILE A 143 5.11 -22.25 -1.16
N PHE A 144 4.41 -21.11 -1.14
CA PHE A 144 2.97 -21.05 -0.89
C PHE A 144 2.31 -19.89 -1.65
N PRO A 145 2.24 -19.98 -2.98
CA PRO A 145 1.87 -18.87 -3.85
C PRO A 145 0.50 -18.26 -3.55
N GLU A 146 -0.47 -19.07 -3.10
CA GLU A 146 -1.80 -18.59 -2.70
C GLU A 146 -1.80 -17.59 -1.54
N HIS A 147 -0.77 -17.60 -0.69
CA HIS A 147 -0.63 -16.72 0.47
C HIS A 147 0.45 -15.67 0.29
N ASP A 148 1.08 -15.63 -0.89
CA ASP A 148 1.95 -14.51 -1.21
C ASP A 148 1.13 -13.22 -1.27
N ILE A 149 1.76 -12.15 -0.79
CA ILE A 149 1.20 -10.81 -0.74
C ILE A 149 2.03 -9.93 -1.66
N GLU A 150 1.38 -9.40 -2.69
CA GLU A 150 1.94 -8.37 -3.55
C GLU A 150 1.47 -7.00 -3.08
N LEU A 151 2.38 -6.21 -2.49
CA LEU A 151 2.03 -4.91 -1.96
C LEU A 151 2.82 -3.81 -2.64
N LEU A 152 2.11 -2.92 -3.34
CA LEU A 152 2.66 -1.68 -3.90
C LEU A 152 2.75 -0.61 -2.82
N PHE A 153 3.81 0.18 -2.84
CA PHE A 153 4.00 1.27 -1.90
C PHE A 153 3.39 2.57 -2.43
N ASP A 154 2.42 3.09 -1.67
CA ASP A 154 1.78 4.40 -1.79
C ASP A 154 2.59 5.52 -1.12
N VAL A 155 3.65 5.15 -0.39
CA VAL A 155 4.57 6.08 0.28
C VAL A 155 6.00 5.61 0.14
N GLU A 156 6.95 6.52 0.28
CA GLU A 156 8.38 6.18 0.26
C GLU A 156 8.77 5.36 1.51
N ILE A 157 9.11 4.09 1.28
CA ILE A 157 9.84 3.25 2.22
C ILE A 157 11.32 3.32 1.88
N ASN A 158 12.19 3.56 2.86
CA ASN A 158 13.64 3.67 2.63
C ASN A 158 14.44 2.68 3.50
N LEU A 159 15.78 2.78 3.42
CA LEU A 159 16.66 1.92 4.20
C LEU A 159 16.55 2.16 5.72
N GLU A 160 16.27 3.39 6.16
CA GLU A 160 16.07 3.71 7.57
C GLU A 160 14.83 3.00 8.12
N ASP A 161 13.71 3.01 7.40
CA ASP A 161 12.51 2.24 7.75
C ASP A 161 12.83 0.74 7.91
N LEU A 162 13.56 0.16 6.96
CA LEU A 162 13.98 -1.25 7.02
C LEU A 162 14.89 -1.55 8.22
N GLN A 163 15.78 -0.63 8.59
CA GLN A 163 16.62 -0.78 9.78
C GLN A 163 15.78 -0.79 11.06
N TYR A 164 14.79 0.10 11.17
CA TYR A 164 13.86 0.10 12.31
C TYR A 164 13.00 -1.16 12.35
N ILE A 165 12.51 -1.62 11.19
CA ILE A 165 11.76 -2.88 11.08
C ILE A 165 12.63 -4.06 11.52
N ASN A 166 13.88 -4.14 11.06
CA ASN A 166 14.81 -5.19 11.46
C ASN A 166 15.11 -5.16 12.96
N ARG A 167 15.28 -3.97 13.54
CA ARG A 167 15.43 -3.82 14.99
C ARG A 167 14.20 -4.34 15.73
N LEU A 168 13.00 -4.03 15.26
CA LEU A 168 11.76 -4.50 15.86
C LEU A 168 11.62 -6.03 15.74
N ARG A 169 11.89 -6.59 14.57
CA ARG A 169 11.91 -8.06 14.33
C ARG A 169 12.89 -8.77 15.24
N HIS A 170 14.09 -8.20 15.43
CA HIS A 170 15.07 -8.72 16.38
C HIS A 170 14.52 -8.80 17.80
N TRP A 171 13.89 -7.73 18.30
CA TRP A 171 13.32 -7.74 19.66
C TRP A 171 12.14 -8.70 19.80
N ILE A 172 11.29 -8.84 18.76
CA ILE A 172 10.21 -9.84 18.75
C ILE A 172 10.80 -11.25 18.86
N ASP A 173 11.79 -11.56 18.03
CA ASP A 173 12.38 -12.89 17.99
C ASP A 173 13.13 -13.23 19.29
N THR A 174 13.88 -12.26 19.85
CA THR A 174 14.51 -12.39 21.17
C THR A 174 13.46 -12.68 22.25
N ALA A 175 12.34 -11.94 22.28
CA ALA A 175 11.28 -12.17 23.25
C ALA A 175 10.62 -13.56 23.13
N MET A 176 10.44 -14.05 21.90
CA MET A 176 9.90 -15.39 21.65
C MET A 176 10.87 -16.49 22.13
N GLN A 177 12.17 -16.30 21.95
CA GLN A 177 13.20 -17.24 22.39
C GLN A 177 13.38 -17.26 23.92
N THR A 178 13.28 -16.10 24.59
CA THR A 178 13.33 -16.03 26.07
C THR A 178 12.21 -16.85 26.71
N ASN A 179 11.01 -16.85 26.13
CA ASN A 179 9.88 -17.66 26.62
C ASN A 179 10.09 -19.18 26.47
N LEU A 180 10.87 -19.62 25.47
CA LEU A 180 11.12 -21.03 25.21
C LEU A 180 12.20 -21.63 26.12
N SER A 181 12.98 -20.80 26.81
CA SER A 181 14.29 -21.23 27.34
C SER A 181 14.35 -21.54 28.85
N SER A 182 13.36 -21.17 29.70
CA SER A 182 13.32 -21.59 31.13
C SER A 182 12.13 -21.06 31.95
N GLU A 183 11.74 -21.77 33.02
CA GLU A 183 10.72 -21.41 34.02
C GLU A 183 11.24 -20.51 35.17
N SER A 184 12.17 -19.58 34.90
CA SER A 184 12.77 -18.72 35.95
C SER A 184 12.17 -17.31 36.01
N THR A 185 12.03 -16.77 37.23
CA THR A 185 11.53 -15.40 37.51
C THR A 185 12.32 -14.29 36.82
N HIS A 186 13.60 -14.50 36.50
CA HIS A 186 14.42 -13.56 35.73
C HIS A 186 13.91 -13.31 34.30
N ASN A 187 13.11 -14.22 33.73
CA ASN A 187 12.62 -14.08 32.36
C ASN A 187 11.56 -12.97 32.27
N MET A 188 10.85 -12.65 33.35
CA MET A 188 9.80 -11.63 33.34
C MET A 188 10.36 -10.22 33.14
N GLU A 189 11.51 -9.90 33.75
CA GLU A 189 12.17 -8.60 33.57
C GLU A 189 12.67 -8.42 32.13
N GLU A 190 13.27 -9.47 31.54
CA GLU A 190 13.72 -9.46 30.14
C GLU A 190 12.55 -9.33 29.17
N ILE A 191 11.43 -10.01 29.42
CA ILE A 191 10.21 -9.90 28.62
C ILE A 191 9.65 -8.47 28.69
N ILE A 192 9.59 -7.87 29.89
CA ILE A 192 9.13 -6.48 30.05
C ILE A 192 10.03 -5.51 29.29
N VAL A 193 11.36 -5.69 29.37
CA VAL A 193 12.31 -4.89 28.60
C VAL A 193 12.05 -5.05 27.10
N CYS A 194 11.90 -6.28 26.61
CA CYS A 194 11.59 -6.52 25.19
C CYS A 194 10.26 -5.88 24.78
N GLN A 195 9.20 -6.02 25.57
CA GLN A 195 7.90 -5.41 25.31
C GLN A 195 8.00 -3.88 25.21
N ASN A 196 8.72 -3.24 26.14
CA ASN A 196 8.94 -1.79 26.10
C ASN A 196 9.74 -1.39 24.85
N ARG A 197 10.80 -2.14 24.50
CA ARG A 197 11.58 -1.89 23.27
C ARG A 197 10.74 -2.06 21.99
N ILE A 198 9.89 -3.08 21.93
CA ILE A 198 8.99 -3.33 20.80
C ILE A 198 7.96 -2.21 20.70
N LYS A 199 7.32 -1.84 21.81
CA LYS A 199 6.33 -0.76 21.86
C LYS A 199 6.94 0.57 21.41
N ASP A 200 8.11 0.92 21.95
CA ASP A 200 8.81 2.15 21.58
C ASP A 200 9.21 2.15 20.10
N ALA A 201 9.74 1.03 19.59
CA ALA A 201 10.13 0.90 18.19
C ALA A 201 8.93 1.00 17.25
N LEU A 202 7.82 0.34 17.60
CA LEU A 202 6.58 0.37 16.82
C LEU A 202 5.99 1.77 16.77
N LEU A 203 5.86 2.43 17.93
CA LEU A 203 5.35 3.79 18.02
C LEU A 203 6.24 4.76 17.24
N LYS A 204 7.56 4.64 17.38
CA LYS A 204 8.50 5.47 16.62
C LYS A 204 8.36 5.24 15.12
N LEU A 205 8.27 4.00 14.65
CA LEU A 205 8.12 3.70 13.23
C LEU A 205 6.82 4.28 12.66
N CYS A 206 5.74 4.24 13.45
CA CYS A 206 4.44 4.76 13.04
C CYS A 206 4.31 6.29 13.13
N THR A 207 5.07 6.97 14.02
CA THR A 207 4.85 8.39 14.33
C THR A 207 6.00 9.33 13.98
N SER A 208 7.25 8.84 13.95
CA SER A 208 8.44 9.72 13.90
C SER A 208 8.71 10.28 12.51
N ARG A 209 8.39 9.53 11.45
CA ARG A 209 8.73 9.89 10.07
C ARG A 209 7.46 10.18 9.27
N LYS A 210 7.38 11.40 8.71
CA LYS A 210 6.41 11.72 7.65
C LYS A 210 6.94 11.13 6.35
N ARG A 211 6.32 10.05 5.88
CA ARG A 211 6.66 9.43 4.58
C ARG A 211 6.04 10.25 3.46
N ALA A 212 6.81 10.52 2.42
CA ALA A 212 6.30 11.21 1.25
C ALA A 212 5.36 10.28 0.47
N SER A 213 4.25 10.82 -0.03
CA SER A 213 3.36 10.09 -0.93
C SER A 213 4.10 9.75 -2.22
N GLN A 214 3.83 8.56 -2.75
CA GLN A 214 4.43 8.02 -3.97
C GLN A 214 3.32 7.43 -4.85
N ALA A 215 3.45 7.61 -6.17
CA ALA A 215 2.56 6.97 -7.13
C ALA A 215 2.82 5.45 -7.17
N LEU A 216 1.74 4.67 -7.20
CA LEU A 216 1.83 3.21 -7.34
C LEU A 216 2.46 2.85 -8.69
N GLU A 217 3.52 2.04 -8.66
CA GLU A 217 4.23 1.61 -9.87
C GLU A 217 4.41 0.10 -9.86
N LEU A 218 3.90 -0.56 -10.90
CA LEU A 218 3.99 -2.00 -11.04
C LEU A 218 5.33 -2.40 -11.67
N THR A 219 6.12 -3.18 -10.93
CA THR A 219 7.36 -3.77 -11.46
C THR A 219 7.04 -5.00 -12.31
N PRO A 220 7.67 -5.18 -13.50
CA PRO A 220 7.52 -6.39 -14.30
C PRO A 220 7.88 -7.65 -13.50
N LYS A 221 7.10 -8.73 -13.68
CA LYS A 221 7.28 -10.00 -12.96
C LYS A 221 7.24 -9.83 -11.43
N PHE A 222 6.35 -8.97 -10.93
CA PHE A 222 6.18 -8.68 -9.51
C PHE A 222 6.04 -9.93 -8.64
N SER A 223 5.25 -10.91 -9.11
CA SER A 223 4.97 -12.19 -8.43
C SER A 223 6.16 -13.14 -8.35
N LYS A 224 7.25 -12.87 -9.08
CA LYS A 224 8.38 -13.78 -9.15
C LYS A 224 9.35 -13.52 -8.00
N TRP A 225 9.58 -14.55 -7.20
CA TRP A 225 10.66 -14.56 -6.22
C TRP A 225 12.04 -14.68 -6.88
N ASN A 226 13.07 -14.25 -6.16
CA ASN A 226 14.46 -14.21 -6.58
C ASN A 226 14.63 -13.44 -7.90
N LEU A 227 14.03 -12.25 -7.98
CA LEU A 227 14.02 -11.43 -9.18
C LEU A 227 15.37 -10.73 -9.43
N TYR A 228 16.11 -10.42 -8.37
CA TYR A 228 17.36 -9.66 -8.41
C TYR A 228 18.58 -10.53 -8.14
N ASP A 229 19.73 -10.10 -8.64
CA ASP A 229 21.02 -10.71 -8.33
C ASP A 229 21.37 -10.50 -6.85
N GLU A 230 22.04 -11.48 -6.24
CA GLU A 230 22.50 -11.40 -4.86
C GLU A 230 23.48 -10.25 -4.64
N SER A 231 24.21 -9.80 -5.66
CA SER A 231 25.12 -8.66 -5.58
C SER A 231 24.42 -7.35 -5.23
N LEU A 232 23.12 -7.23 -5.52
CA LEU A 232 22.30 -6.05 -5.22
C LEU A 232 21.66 -6.12 -3.83
N LEU A 233 21.82 -7.22 -3.11
CA LEU A 233 21.21 -7.43 -1.80
C LEU A 233 22.13 -6.94 -0.68
N LEU A 234 21.64 -5.96 0.09
CA LEU A 234 22.29 -5.47 1.28
C LEU A 234 21.88 -6.34 2.48
N SER A 235 22.83 -7.09 3.01
CA SER A 235 22.60 -7.97 4.17
C SER A 235 22.69 -7.20 5.49
N PRO A 236 21.88 -7.56 6.50
CA PRO A 236 21.98 -6.98 7.83
C PRO A 236 23.34 -7.35 8.46
N SER A 237 23.92 -6.46 9.27
CA SER A 237 25.30 -6.56 9.77
C SER A 237 25.59 -7.79 10.64
N ASN A 238 24.57 -8.43 11.24
CA ASN A 238 24.71 -9.60 12.12
C ASN A 238 23.69 -10.71 11.78
N PRO A 239 23.86 -11.43 10.65
CA PRO A 239 22.94 -12.50 10.26
C PRO A 239 23.11 -13.78 11.10
N SER A 240 24.25 -13.93 11.79
CA SER A 240 24.71 -15.17 12.43
C SER A 240 24.13 -15.47 13.81
N LEU A 241 23.47 -14.51 14.47
CA LEU A 241 22.88 -14.72 15.81
C LEU A 241 21.61 -15.61 15.80
N LEU A 242 21.09 -15.95 14.62
CA LEU A 242 19.68 -16.30 14.44
C LEU A 242 19.45 -17.51 13.53
N LYS A 243 20.24 -18.57 13.68
CA LYS A 243 20.11 -19.84 12.91
C LYS A 243 18.73 -20.52 13.01
N LYS A 244 17.87 -20.11 13.94
CA LYS A 244 16.49 -20.58 14.14
C LYS A 244 15.52 -19.44 14.49
N SER A 245 15.64 -18.31 13.79
CA SER A 245 14.75 -17.17 14.00
C SER A 245 13.39 -17.39 13.36
N ILE A 246 12.32 -17.10 14.08
CA ILE A 246 10.95 -17.08 13.54
C ILE A 246 10.79 -15.86 12.62
N TYR A 247 11.49 -14.76 12.94
CA TYR A 247 11.47 -13.51 12.19
C TYR A 247 12.87 -13.17 11.67
N PRO A 248 13.32 -13.80 10.56
CA PRO A 248 14.63 -13.50 10.00
C PRO A 248 14.73 -12.02 9.64
N LEU A 249 15.92 -11.45 9.80
CA LEU A 249 16.15 -10.06 9.44
C LEU A 249 16.07 -9.89 7.93
N HIS A 250 15.45 -8.80 7.52
CA HIS A 250 15.27 -8.46 6.12
C HIS A 250 16.56 -8.03 5.46
N LYS A 251 16.73 -8.48 4.22
CA LYS A 251 17.71 -7.93 3.28
C LYS A 251 17.09 -6.72 2.58
N ALA A 252 17.87 -5.66 2.40
CA ALA A 252 17.47 -4.51 1.60
C ALA A 252 17.98 -4.67 0.15
N LEU A 253 17.41 -3.93 -0.80
CA LEU A 253 17.93 -3.82 -2.16
C LEU A 253 18.74 -2.53 -2.26
N GLU A 254 19.92 -2.59 -2.86
CA GLU A 254 20.72 -1.39 -3.09
C GLU A 254 20.00 -0.45 -4.07
N LEU A 255 19.94 0.83 -3.70
CA LEU A 255 19.34 1.88 -4.51
C LEU A 255 20.44 2.69 -5.22
N GLU A 256 20.20 2.99 -6.48
CA GLU A 256 21.11 3.75 -7.35
C GLU A 256 20.86 5.26 -7.22
N SER A 257 21.91 6.06 -7.32
CA SER A 257 21.81 7.52 -7.27
C SER A 257 21.69 8.09 -8.68
N HIS A 258 20.52 7.93 -9.28
CA HIS A 258 20.19 8.47 -10.61
C HIS A 258 19.08 9.54 -10.57
N LYS A 259 19.15 10.45 -9.58
CA LYS A 259 18.12 11.48 -9.35
C LYS A 259 17.82 12.32 -10.61
N ASP A 260 18.85 12.71 -11.37
CA ASP A 260 18.68 13.52 -12.57
C ASP A 260 17.91 12.78 -13.69
N LEU A 261 18.19 11.48 -13.86
CA LEU A 261 17.50 10.65 -14.86
C LEU A 261 16.08 10.32 -14.42
N GLU A 262 15.86 10.11 -13.12
CA GLU A 262 14.53 9.88 -12.56
C GLU A 262 13.61 11.07 -12.77
N ASP A 263 14.13 12.28 -12.54
CA ASP A 263 13.44 13.53 -12.80
C ASP A 263 13.00 13.67 -14.27
N VAL A 264 13.85 13.21 -15.19
CA VAL A 264 13.55 13.15 -16.63
C VAL A 264 12.44 12.12 -16.88
N VAL A 265 12.51 10.92 -16.32
CA VAL A 265 11.49 9.87 -16.50
C VAL A 265 10.13 10.30 -15.95
N LYS A 266 10.09 10.87 -14.73
CA LYS A 266 8.84 11.41 -14.13
C LYS A 266 8.23 12.49 -15.01
N ASN A 267 9.06 13.39 -15.53
CA ASN A 267 8.60 14.42 -16.46
C ASN A 267 8.04 13.80 -17.75
N LEU A 268 8.68 12.79 -18.33
CA LEU A 268 8.16 12.09 -19.52
C LEU A 268 6.82 11.39 -19.27
N LYS A 269 6.67 10.69 -18.13
CA LYS A 269 5.38 10.09 -17.72
C LYS A 269 4.30 11.17 -17.62
N TYR A 270 4.60 12.29 -16.96
CA TYR A 270 3.69 13.44 -16.86
C TYR A 270 3.28 14.00 -18.24
N LEU A 271 4.24 14.20 -19.16
CA LEU A 271 3.94 14.64 -20.53
C LEU A 271 3.02 13.66 -21.28
N ARG A 272 3.17 12.36 -21.06
CA ARG A 272 2.31 11.32 -21.66
C ARG A 272 0.91 11.30 -21.05
N THR A 273 0.78 11.52 -19.74
CA THR A 273 -0.54 11.66 -19.11
C THR A 273 -1.26 12.90 -19.65
N LEU A 274 -0.54 14.03 -19.78
CA LEU A 274 -1.10 15.29 -20.30
C LEU A 274 -1.68 15.17 -21.71
N ILE A 275 -1.04 14.41 -22.61
CA ILE A 275 -1.59 14.23 -23.98
C ILE A 275 -2.81 13.32 -24.04
N THR A 276 -3.09 12.58 -22.97
CA THR A 276 -4.18 11.59 -22.88
C THR A 276 -5.41 12.19 -22.18
N GLU A 277 -5.23 13.19 -21.32
CA GLU A 277 -6.32 13.93 -20.67
C GLU A 277 -7.00 14.95 -21.62
N ASP A 278 -8.25 15.33 -21.30
CA ASP A 278 -9.05 16.23 -22.14
C ASP A 278 -8.40 17.62 -22.24
N SER A 279 -8.06 18.04 -23.46
CA SER A 279 -7.31 19.27 -23.74
C SER A 279 -8.02 20.55 -23.30
N ARG A 280 -9.30 20.47 -22.95
CA ARG A 280 -10.12 21.60 -22.47
C ARG A 280 -9.92 21.94 -21.00
N LYS A 281 -9.22 21.11 -20.22
CA LYS A 281 -9.02 21.31 -18.77
C LYS A 281 -7.81 22.17 -18.40
N PHE A 282 -6.95 22.50 -19.35
CA PHE A 282 -5.64 23.06 -19.05
C PHE A 282 -5.53 24.54 -19.43
N GLU A 283 -5.24 25.38 -18.44
CA GLU A 283 -4.82 26.79 -18.60
C GLU A 283 -3.29 26.95 -18.50
N ASN A 284 -2.54 25.84 -18.41
CA ASN A 284 -1.10 25.88 -18.17
C ASN A 284 -0.34 26.35 -19.40
N THR A 285 0.21 27.56 -19.29
CA THR A 285 1.27 28.07 -20.15
C THR A 285 2.62 27.64 -19.56
N ASN A 286 3.47 26.98 -20.36
CA ASN A 286 4.86 26.56 -20.03
C ASN A 286 5.04 25.16 -19.41
N ILE A 287 4.92 24.13 -20.23
CA ILE A 287 5.17 22.72 -19.90
C ILE A 287 6.63 22.35 -20.28
N PRO A 288 7.54 22.06 -19.32
CA PRO A 288 8.92 21.71 -19.61
C PRO A 288 9.09 20.24 -20.04
N CYS A 289 9.92 20.00 -21.05
CA CYS A 289 10.48 18.70 -21.39
C CYS A 289 11.94 18.63 -20.92
N LYS A 290 12.18 17.95 -19.80
CA LYS A 290 13.53 17.79 -19.20
C LYS A 290 14.47 16.97 -20.07
N LEU A 291 13.94 16.05 -20.89
CA LEU A 291 14.72 15.24 -21.84
C LEU A 291 15.36 16.10 -22.93
N CYS A 292 14.55 16.97 -23.54
CA CYS A 292 14.99 17.82 -24.65
C CYS A 292 15.45 19.21 -24.20
N LYS A 293 15.31 19.54 -22.91
CA LYS A 293 15.59 20.85 -22.30
C LYS A 293 14.86 22.01 -23.00
N VAL A 294 13.60 21.78 -23.37
CA VAL A 294 12.73 22.79 -24.02
C VAL A 294 11.47 23.00 -23.19
N THR A 295 10.92 24.21 -23.22
CA THR A 295 9.64 24.54 -22.58
C THR A 295 8.60 24.79 -23.67
N LEU A 296 7.46 24.13 -23.58
CA LEU A 296 6.40 24.13 -24.59
C LEU A 296 5.22 24.93 -24.05
N PRO A 297 4.61 25.83 -24.85
CA PRO A 297 3.61 26.75 -24.31
C PRO A 297 2.25 26.08 -24.10
N ASP A 298 1.93 25.01 -24.85
CA ASP A 298 0.60 24.36 -24.85
C ASP A 298 0.70 22.83 -25.03
N VAL A 299 -0.36 22.11 -24.64
CA VAL A 299 -0.52 20.65 -24.77
C VAL A 299 -0.44 20.20 -26.23
N PHE A 300 -0.92 21.01 -27.18
CA PHE A 300 -0.77 20.70 -28.60
C PHE A 300 0.70 20.68 -29.05
N ASP A 301 1.52 21.59 -28.52
CA ASP A 301 2.96 21.61 -28.79
C ASP A 301 3.68 20.46 -28.09
N VAL A 302 3.23 20.05 -26.89
CA VAL A 302 3.68 18.81 -26.23
C VAL A 302 3.41 17.61 -27.12
N ARG A 303 2.17 17.47 -27.62
CA ARG A 303 1.81 16.38 -28.53
C ARG A 303 2.73 16.39 -29.74
N LYS A 304 2.87 17.52 -30.45
CA LYS A 304 3.77 17.63 -31.60
C LYS A 304 5.22 17.29 -31.25
N HIS A 305 5.72 17.76 -30.11
CA HIS A 305 7.09 17.54 -29.64
C HIS A 305 7.40 16.05 -29.40
N LEU A 306 6.50 15.32 -28.73
CA LEU A 306 6.70 13.89 -28.43
C LEU A 306 6.80 13.02 -29.70
N TYR A 307 6.20 13.45 -30.81
CA TYR A 307 6.32 12.77 -32.11
C TYR A 307 7.55 13.20 -32.93
N THR A 308 8.35 14.17 -32.48
CA THR A 308 9.56 14.58 -33.20
C THR A 308 10.64 13.49 -33.17
N GLU A 309 11.38 13.35 -34.27
CA GLU A 309 12.48 12.38 -34.37
C GLU A 309 13.55 12.60 -33.29
N LYS A 310 13.85 13.87 -32.98
CA LYS A 310 14.80 14.24 -31.93
C LYS A 310 14.37 13.73 -30.55
N HIS A 311 13.09 13.87 -30.20
CA HIS A 311 12.58 13.39 -28.91
C HIS A 311 12.65 11.86 -28.83
N ARG A 312 12.16 11.17 -29.87
CA ARG A 312 12.18 9.69 -29.94
C ARG A 312 13.60 9.12 -29.90
N PHE A 313 14.55 9.78 -30.57
CA PHE A 313 15.96 9.41 -30.52
C PHE A 313 16.53 9.54 -29.10
N ASN A 314 16.18 10.61 -28.38
CA ASN A 314 16.61 10.80 -27.00
C ASN A 314 15.97 9.78 -26.03
N GLU A 315 14.70 9.41 -26.22
CA GLU A 315 14.03 8.35 -25.45
C GLU A 315 14.73 7.00 -25.67
N GLN A 316 15.02 6.65 -26.92
CA GLN A 316 15.73 5.41 -27.27
C GLN A 316 17.16 5.37 -26.70
N SER A 317 17.86 6.51 -26.72
CA SER A 317 19.22 6.63 -26.17
C SER A 317 19.26 6.37 -24.66
N LEU A 318 18.17 6.65 -23.94
CA LEU A 318 18.04 6.40 -22.51
C LEU A 318 17.46 5.01 -22.19
N ARG A 319 17.14 4.17 -23.20
CA ARG A 319 16.45 2.87 -23.04
C ARG A 319 15.17 2.95 -22.20
N ILE A 320 14.47 4.09 -22.25
CA ILE A 320 13.20 4.26 -21.56
C ILE A 320 12.11 3.69 -22.48
N GLU A 321 11.82 2.40 -22.32
CA GLU A 321 10.63 1.79 -22.92
C GLU A 321 9.45 1.97 -21.96
N PHE A 322 8.36 2.53 -22.49
CA PHE A 322 7.09 2.73 -21.79
C PHE A 322 6.04 1.80 -22.38
#